data_AF-A0A6I9YH01-F1
#
_entry.id   AF-A0A6I9YH01-F1
#
_cell.length_a   1.000
_cell.length_b   1.000
_cell.length_c   1.000
_cell.angle_alpha   90.00
_cell.angle_beta   90.00
_cell.angle_gamma   90.00
#
_symmetry.space_group_name_H-M   'P 1'
#
loop_
_entity.id
_entity.type
_entity.pdbx_description
1 polymer ?
#
loop_
_entity_poly.entity_id
_entity_poly.type
_entity_poly.pdbx_seq_one_letter_code
_entity_poly.pdbx_strand_id
1 'polypeptide(L)'
;MGLRESPYSSRVLGGLDTTARALLFPGYWLASQVLALQRCTGEKPGCAPHWLEVAVRGPLLVLLLLLYSPVSLLALLLWLPLQAARRPFAYQHTPGRAPPEDWALPGPARTLGLLSANVCLLPEGLAKFSNLWRTQWRARHIGQSLARAAQRSTPHGPSAAPNGLPIPHGLLGPPASVLSPLRGDVALPLIEVVGAVGAVAGVSSSPREISVCFPPNLDILCLQEVFDPRASAQLCRFLGPRFEHIIYDVGTYGLQGCSALKLLNSGLFLASRYPLLAVEFQCYPNAAGEDALSAKGLLCVQVQLAACQGRRVVGYLNCTHLQATEADGPIRYEQLSHSLHWAQLFQDRHAQPGDVVAFDIFCGDLNFDSCSPGDAMEQGHEIFSHYTDPCRLGPRQDKPWAIGTLLNSVYIYDEAVATPENLKRTLENPEERRKYLAGPLQPHGSANFSATGSEGRRIDYILYRQHSGLEHLKTTVEKVFFFTQLATCSDHLPVGLQLRVSSEVEPEESPGSISMEAPTATCSWTDEPGMGSCPGPLPGAGARESRARDAVTAQGWQGSPSKLQVLERSPTPGSAEGGRELVRGDRRGDSEFSAQVPGPLDRPLLSALLGRTA
;
A
#
# COMPACT_ATOMS: atom_id res chain seq x y z
N MET A 1 -23.12 11.41 -6.49
CA MET A 1 -22.52 12.76 -6.31
C MET A 1 -21.03 12.64 -6.55
N GLY A 2 -20.40 13.57 -7.27
CA GLY A 2 -18.94 13.54 -7.48
C GLY A 2 -18.16 13.82 -6.20
N LEU A 3 -16.98 13.20 -6.05
CA LEU A 3 -16.02 13.52 -5.01
C LEU A 3 -15.56 14.98 -5.14
N ARG A 4 -15.35 15.66 -4.02
CA ARG A 4 -14.88 17.06 -4.03
C ARG A 4 -13.38 17.09 -3.83
N GLU A 5 -12.69 17.86 -4.66
CA GLU A 5 -11.23 17.98 -4.60
C GLU A 5 -10.75 18.70 -3.33
N SER A 6 -11.44 19.78 -2.95
CA SER A 6 -11.07 20.53 -1.75
C SER A 6 -11.51 19.81 -0.47
N PRO A 7 -10.62 19.72 0.55
CA PRO A 7 -10.99 19.20 1.86
C PRO A 7 -11.94 20.13 2.62
N TYR A 8 -12.19 21.36 2.15
CA TYR A 8 -13.08 22.33 2.77
C TYR A 8 -14.30 22.64 1.91
N SER A 9 -15.40 23.03 2.55
CA SER A 9 -16.64 23.42 1.87
C SER A 9 -16.56 24.79 1.21
N SER A 10 -15.62 25.65 1.63
CA SER A 10 -15.44 27.01 1.11
C SER A 10 -13.96 27.34 0.88
N ARG A 11 -13.70 28.23 -0.10
CA ARG A 11 -12.35 28.73 -0.38
C ARG A 11 -11.76 29.55 0.77
N VAL A 12 -12.61 30.21 1.56
CA VAL A 12 -12.18 30.99 2.74
C VAL A 12 -11.58 30.06 3.79
N LEU A 13 -12.27 28.96 4.12
CA LEU A 13 -11.75 27.97 5.07
C LEU A 13 -10.45 27.33 4.56
N GLY A 14 -10.40 26.99 3.27
CA GLY A 14 -9.16 26.48 2.65
C GLY A 14 -8.01 27.49 2.67
N GLY A 15 -8.30 28.78 2.45
CA GLY A 15 -7.31 29.86 2.56
C GLY A 15 -6.79 30.02 3.99
N LEU A 16 -7.68 30.02 4.99
CA LEU A 16 -7.31 30.08 6.41
C LEU A 16 -6.46 28.89 6.83
N ASP A 17 -6.81 27.67 6.41
CA ASP A 17 -6.01 26.47 6.69
C ASP A 17 -4.63 26.55 6.04
N THR A 18 -4.56 27.02 4.80
CA THR A 18 -3.29 27.25 4.09
C THR A 18 -2.40 28.25 4.84
N THR A 19 -2.96 29.39 5.26
CA THR A 19 -2.24 30.40 6.03
C THR A 19 -1.79 29.85 7.38
N ALA A 20 -2.67 29.14 8.10
CA ALA A 20 -2.34 28.56 9.40
C ALA A 20 -1.22 27.50 9.28
N ARG A 21 -1.28 26.62 8.28
CA ARG A 21 -0.19 25.66 8.00
C ARG A 21 1.11 26.34 7.61
N ALA A 22 1.06 27.43 6.85
CA ALA A 22 2.25 28.21 6.50
C ALA A 22 2.91 28.85 7.74
N LEU A 23 2.10 29.32 8.71
CA LEU A 23 2.59 29.83 10.00
C LEU A 23 3.07 28.71 10.94
N LEU A 24 2.48 27.52 10.88
CA LEU A 24 2.95 26.36 11.66
C LEU A 24 4.25 25.77 11.12
N PHE A 25 4.49 25.90 9.82
CA PHE A 25 5.57 25.20 9.12
C PHE A 25 6.97 25.46 9.69
N PRO A 26 7.41 26.69 10.02
CA PRO A 26 8.75 26.91 10.55
C PRO A 26 8.96 26.23 11.91
N GLY A 27 7.95 26.24 12.79
CA GLY A 27 7.99 25.52 14.07
C GLY A 27 8.08 24.01 13.89
N TYR A 28 7.23 23.45 13.01
CA TYR A 28 7.29 22.04 12.62
C TYR A 28 8.66 21.65 12.04
N TRP A 29 9.20 22.49 11.16
CA TRP A 29 10.50 22.25 10.54
C TRP A 29 11.63 22.29 11.57
N LEU A 30 11.64 23.30 12.46
CA LEU A 30 12.63 23.40 13.54
C LEU A 30 12.57 22.19 14.48
N ALA A 31 11.37 21.77 14.90
CA ALA A 31 11.20 20.57 15.72
C ALA A 31 11.74 19.33 15.00
N SER A 32 11.42 19.17 13.71
CA SER A 32 11.96 18.09 12.88
C SER A 32 13.49 18.15 12.78
N GLN A 33 14.10 19.34 12.67
CA GLN A 33 15.56 19.49 12.63
C GLN A 33 16.23 19.17 13.97
N VAL A 34 15.59 19.50 15.10
CA VAL A 34 16.09 19.11 16.44
C VAL A 34 16.13 17.59 16.56
N LEU A 35 15.05 16.91 16.16
CA LEU A 35 15.01 15.44 16.13
C LEU A 35 16.02 14.86 15.13
N ALA A 36 16.27 15.56 14.01
CA ALA A 36 17.23 15.14 12.99
C ALA A 36 18.71 15.33 13.40
N LEU A 37 19.00 15.80 14.62
CA LEU A 37 20.35 15.84 15.16
C LEU A 37 20.91 14.43 15.42
N GLN A 38 20.07 13.41 15.58
CA GLN A 38 20.54 12.03 15.59
C GLN A 38 21.10 11.62 14.21
N ARG A 39 21.99 10.64 14.15
CA ARG A 39 22.56 10.13 12.89
C ARG A 39 21.92 8.82 12.46
N CYS A 40 21.81 8.67 11.14
CA CYS A 40 21.51 7.37 10.51
C CYS A 40 22.81 6.68 10.10
N THR A 41 22.83 5.34 10.05
CA THR A 41 24.01 4.57 9.63
C THR A 41 24.40 4.83 8.16
N GLY A 42 23.47 5.32 7.34
CA GLY A 42 23.73 5.74 5.96
C GLY A 42 24.37 7.13 5.80
N GLU A 43 24.50 7.92 6.87
CA GLU A 43 25.13 9.24 6.80
C GLU A 43 26.66 9.11 6.86
N LYS A 44 27.37 9.66 5.87
CA LYS A 44 28.85 9.67 5.88
C LYS A 44 29.37 10.54 7.02
N PRO A 45 30.44 10.13 7.72
CA PRO A 45 31.07 10.97 8.74
C PRO A 45 31.59 12.26 8.09
N GLY A 46 31.15 13.41 8.61
CA GLY A 46 31.66 14.72 8.20
C GLY A 46 33.08 14.98 8.73
N CYS A 47 33.67 16.10 8.30
CA CYS A 47 35.01 16.52 8.74
C CYS A 47 35.08 16.85 10.24
N ALA A 48 33.96 17.28 10.84
CA ALA A 48 33.85 17.55 12.27
C ALA A 48 33.24 16.35 13.01
N PRO A 49 33.67 16.08 14.25
CA PRO A 49 33.08 15.01 15.06
C PRO A 49 31.62 15.33 15.38
N HIS A 50 30.79 14.30 15.44
CA HIS A 50 29.33 14.44 15.60
C HIS A 50 28.91 15.28 16.80
N TRP A 51 29.54 15.03 17.95
CA TRP A 51 29.21 15.72 19.19
C TRP A 51 29.41 17.24 19.09
N LEU A 52 30.38 17.69 18.28
CA LEU A 52 30.64 19.12 18.07
C LEU A 52 29.54 19.75 17.21
N GLU A 53 29.09 19.05 16.17
CA GLU A 53 27.95 19.48 15.36
C GLU A 53 26.69 19.62 16.22
N VAL A 54 26.40 18.64 17.07
CA VAL A 54 25.26 18.67 18.00
C VAL A 54 25.42 19.79 19.03
N ALA A 55 26.61 19.98 19.60
CA ALA A 55 26.89 21.01 20.60
C ALA A 55 26.75 22.44 20.06
N VAL A 56 27.00 22.67 18.76
CA VAL A 56 26.86 23.99 18.14
C VAL A 56 25.46 24.17 17.55
N ARG A 57 25.01 23.24 16.71
CA ARG A 57 23.75 23.35 15.98
C ARG A 57 22.54 23.09 16.87
N GLY A 58 22.65 22.20 17.86
CA GLY A 58 21.57 21.84 18.76
C GLY A 58 21.04 23.02 19.56
N PRO A 59 21.88 23.73 20.35
CA PRO A 59 21.44 24.90 21.11
C PRO A 59 20.84 26.00 20.23
N LEU A 60 21.39 26.23 19.03
CA LEU A 60 20.85 27.20 18.08
C LEU A 60 19.45 26.80 17.59
N LEU A 61 19.24 25.54 17.20
CA LEU A 61 17.93 25.04 16.76
C LEU A 61 16.89 25.11 17.88
N VAL A 62 17.26 24.73 19.10
CA VAL A 62 16.37 24.80 20.27
C VAL A 62 16.02 26.26 20.58
N LEU A 63 17.00 27.17 20.56
CA LEU A 63 16.75 28.59 20.76
C LEU A 63 15.78 29.15 19.71
N LEU A 64 15.99 28.84 18.43
CA LEU A 64 15.10 29.27 17.35
C LEU A 64 13.69 28.67 17.51
N LEU A 65 13.58 27.40 17.92
CA LEU A 65 12.30 26.76 18.19
C LEU A 65 11.55 27.44 19.33
N LEU A 66 12.25 27.76 20.42
CA LEU A 66 11.68 28.48 21.57
C LEU A 66 11.22 29.89 21.17
N LEU A 67 12.03 30.63 20.42
CA LEU A 67 11.68 31.96 19.91
C LEU A 67 10.46 31.93 18.98
N TYR A 68 10.31 30.89 18.17
CA TYR A 68 9.19 30.73 17.24
C TYR A 68 7.95 30.05 17.86
N SER A 69 8.08 29.47 19.07
CA SER A 69 7.00 28.75 19.74
C SER A 69 5.75 29.59 20.00
N PRO A 70 5.79 30.90 20.31
CA PRO A 70 4.57 31.69 20.50
C PRO A 70 3.77 31.85 19.21
N VAL A 71 4.46 32.04 18.07
CA VAL A 71 3.82 32.09 16.75
C VAL A 71 3.22 30.74 16.40
N SER A 72 3.95 29.65 16.67
CA SER A 72 3.46 28.29 16.44
C SER A 72 2.22 27.98 17.27
N LEU A 73 2.19 28.40 18.54
CA LEU A 73 1.04 28.22 19.42
C LEU A 73 -0.19 28.99 18.93
N LEU A 74 -0.02 30.26 18.55
CA LEU A 74 -1.11 31.06 17.98
C LEU A 74 -1.64 30.45 16.67
N ALA A 75 -0.74 30.00 15.80
CA ALA A 75 -1.11 29.33 14.56
C ALA A 75 -1.83 28.01 14.82
N LEU A 76 -1.44 27.24 15.85
CA LEU A 76 -2.10 26.00 16.26
C LEU A 76 -3.52 26.27 16.78
N LEU A 77 -3.70 27.30 17.61
CA LEU A 77 -5.01 27.72 18.12
C LEU A 77 -5.95 28.20 17.00
N LEU A 78 -5.41 28.79 15.93
CA LEU A 78 -6.18 29.10 14.72
C LEU A 78 -6.48 27.86 13.89
N TRP A 79 -5.53 26.94 13.77
CA TRP A 79 -5.61 25.76 12.90
C TRP A 79 -6.57 24.69 13.44
N LEU A 80 -6.55 24.42 14.76
CA LEU A 80 -7.34 23.35 15.38
C LEU A 80 -8.85 23.48 15.14
N PRO A 81 -9.50 24.65 15.32
CA PRO A 81 -10.92 24.82 15.02
C PRO A 81 -11.26 24.61 13.54
N LEU A 82 -10.35 24.95 12.62
CA LEU A 82 -10.57 24.71 11.18
C LEU A 82 -10.72 23.22 10.88
N GLN A 83 -10.03 22.36 11.64
CA GLN A 83 -10.06 20.92 11.42
C GLN A 83 -11.46 20.32 11.62
N ALA A 84 -12.29 20.92 12.49
CA ALA A 84 -13.68 20.49 12.68
C ALA A 84 -14.54 20.62 11.41
N ALA A 85 -14.17 21.53 10.50
CA ALA A 85 -14.84 21.74 9.22
C ALA A 85 -14.14 21.03 8.05
N ARG A 86 -13.00 20.36 8.31
CA ARG A 86 -12.22 19.67 7.29
C ARG A 86 -12.84 18.29 7.01
N ARG A 87 -12.90 17.93 5.73
CA ARG A 87 -13.20 16.57 5.28
C ARG A 87 -12.07 15.63 5.69
N PRO A 88 -12.32 14.32 5.83
CA PRO A 88 -11.31 13.37 6.29
C PRO A 88 -10.20 13.09 5.27
N PHE A 89 -10.27 13.60 4.04
CA PHE A 89 -9.24 13.44 3.02
C PHE A 89 -9.30 14.57 1.98
N ALA A 90 -8.22 14.72 1.23
CA ALA A 90 -8.16 15.51 0.01
C ALA A 90 -8.22 14.59 -1.23
N TYR A 91 -8.71 15.13 -2.35
CA TYR A 91 -8.87 14.39 -3.59
C TYR A 91 -8.26 15.19 -4.75
N GLN A 92 -7.43 14.54 -5.56
CA GLN A 92 -6.93 15.09 -6.80
C GLN A 92 -7.51 14.28 -7.95
N HIS A 93 -8.19 14.98 -8.85
CA HIS A 93 -8.63 14.45 -10.14
C HIS A 93 -7.76 15.05 -11.23
N THR A 94 -7.09 14.20 -12.01
CA THR A 94 -6.28 14.64 -13.17
C THR A 94 -6.94 14.12 -14.44
N PRO A 95 -7.83 14.90 -15.07
CA PRO A 95 -8.62 14.44 -16.20
C PRO A 95 -7.70 14.02 -17.35
N GLY A 96 -7.87 12.79 -17.83
CA GLY A 96 -7.01 12.25 -18.88
C GLY A 96 -7.47 10.95 -19.52
N ARG A 97 -8.56 10.33 -19.05
CA ARG A 97 -9.04 9.05 -19.57
C ARG A 97 -10.38 9.18 -20.30
N ALA A 98 -10.51 8.36 -21.34
CA ALA A 98 -11.80 8.01 -21.92
C ALA A 98 -12.71 7.37 -20.85
N PRO A 99 -14.04 7.44 -21.01
CA PRO A 99 -15.00 6.79 -20.10
C PRO A 99 -14.66 5.31 -19.83
N PRO A 100 -15.19 4.71 -18.74
CA PRO A 100 -14.94 3.31 -18.40
C PRO A 100 -15.13 2.42 -19.61
N GLU A 101 -14.10 1.63 -19.94
CA GLU A 101 -14.14 0.72 -21.09
C GLU A 101 -15.27 -0.29 -20.90
N ASP A 102 -16.11 -0.47 -21.92
CA ASP A 102 -17.13 -1.51 -21.91
C ASP A 102 -16.45 -2.87 -21.71
N TRP A 103 -16.90 -3.61 -20.71
CA TRP A 103 -16.48 -4.98 -20.47
C TRP A 103 -17.64 -5.89 -20.85
N ALA A 104 -17.54 -6.50 -22.03
CA ALA A 104 -18.46 -7.56 -22.41
C ALA A 104 -18.26 -8.76 -21.47
N LEU A 105 -19.28 -9.13 -20.71
CA LEU A 105 -19.37 -10.43 -20.02
C LEU A 105 -20.50 -11.24 -20.68
N PRO A 106 -20.27 -12.53 -21.01
CA PRO A 106 -18.99 -13.25 -20.94
C PRO A 106 -17.96 -12.69 -21.95
N GLY A 107 -16.69 -12.63 -21.58
CA GLY A 107 -15.61 -12.06 -22.39
C GLY A 107 -14.22 -12.30 -21.80
N PRO A 108 -13.15 -11.76 -22.42
CA PRO A 108 -11.78 -12.07 -22.03
C PRO A 108 -11.51 -11.65 -20.59
N ALA A 109 -10.74 -12.49 -19.90
CA ALA A 109 -10.29 -12.21 -18.55
C ALA A 109 -9.48 -10.91 -18.51
N ARG A 110 -9.64 -10.14 -17.45
CA ARG A 110 -8.84 -8.93 -17.20
C ARG A 110 -7.87 -9.17 -16.07
N THR A 111 -6.64 -8.73 -16.28
CA THR A 111 -5.59 -8.76 -15.25
C THR A 111 -5.45 -7.37 -14.63
N LEU A 112 -5.43 -7.31 -13.30
CA LEU A 112 -5.34 -6.10 -12.51
C LEU A 112 -4.10 -6.14 -11.62
N GLY A 113 -3.32 -5.06 -11.64
CA GLY A 113 -2.14 -4.90 -10.80
C GLY A 113 -2.43 -4.03 -9.57
N LEU A 114 -2.22 -4.58 -8.37
CA LEU A 114 -2.33 -3.86 -7.10
C LEU A 114 -0.99 -3.82 -6.38
N LEU A 115 -0.69 -2.71 -5.71
CA LEU A 115 0.51 -2.53 -4.88
C LEU A 115 0.13 -1.94 -3.52
N SER A 116 0.65 -2.51 -2.45
CA SER A 116 0.68 -1.91 -1.11
C SER A 116 2.13 -1.65 -0.68
N ALA A 117 2.40 -0.49 -0.10
CA ALA A 117 3.75 -0.16 0.36
C ALA A 117 3.76 0.84 1.53
N ASN A 118 4.38 0.47 2.65
CA ASN A 118 4.86 1.44 3.61
C ASN A 118 6.12 2.13 3.05
N VAL A 119 6.06 3.45 2.88
CA VAL A 119 7.12 4.25 2.22
C VAL A 119 7.92 5.12 3.19
N CYS A 120 7.55 5.13 4.48
CA CYS A 120 8.22 5.85 5.56
C CYS A 120 8.57 7.29 5.20
N LEU A 121 7.63 8.03 4.62
CA LEU A 121 7.78 9.44 4.27
C LEU A 121 7.39 10.31 5.46
N LEU A 122 8.07 10.09 6.59
CA LEU A 122 7.95 10.86 7.82
C LEU A 122 8.68 12.21 7.73
N PRO A 123 8.36 13.19 8.60
CA PRO A 123 9.24 14.33 8.83
C PRO A 123 10.69 13.86 9.06
N GLU A 124 11.68 14.59 8.54
CA GLU A 124 13.08 14.14 8.50
C GLU A 124 13.59 13.61 9.85
N GLY A 125 13.35 14.34 10.94
CA GLY A 125 13.79 13.90 12.27
C GLY A 125 13.10 12.63 12.78
N LEU A 126 11.85 12.37 12.38
CA LEU A 126 11.16 11.12 12.70
C LEU A 126 11.64 9.97 11.83
N ALA A 127 11.90 10.21 10.54
CA ALA A 127 12.44 9.20 9.62
C ALA A 127 13.76 8.60 10.14
N LYS A 128 14.58 9.39 10.85
CA LYS A 128 15.85 8.93 11.40
C LYS A 128 15.72 7.86 12.49
N PHE A 129 14.57 7.75 13.17
CA PHE A 129 14.33 6.65 14.12
C PHE A 129 14.18 5.29 13.41
N SER A 130 13.74 5.30 12.14
CA SER A 130 13.74 4.13 11.26
C SER A 130 15.03 4.01 10.46
N ASN A 131 16.10 4.69 10.89
CA ASN A 131 17.37 4.79 10.19
C ASN A 131 17.27 5.36 8.75
N LEU A 132 16.19 6.08 8.42
CA LEU A 132 15.99 6.69 7.11
C LEU A 132 16.26 8.20 7.14
N TRP A 133 16.71 8.75 6.02
CA TRP A 133 16.97 10.19 5.89
C TRP A 133 16.64 10.64 4.47
N ARG A 134 16.82 11.94 4.17
CA ARG A 134 16.57 12.53 2.85
C ARG A 134 15.13 12.34 2.36
N THR A 135 14.15 12.54 3.24
CA THR A 135 12.73 12.29 2.99
C THR A 135 12.23 12.89 1.67
N GLN A 136 12.60 14.14 1.35
CA GLN A 136 12.18 14.79 0.11
C GLN A 136 12.81 14.17 -1.15
N TRP A 137 14.05 13.69 -1.06
CA TRP A 137 14.70 12.97 -2.16
C TRP A 137 14.08 11.58 -2.33
N ARG A 138 13.82 10.86 -1.23
CA ARG A 138 13.14 9.56 -1.25
C ARG A 138 11.74 9.69 -1.87
N ALA A 139 10.95 10.68 -1.46
CA ALA A 139 9.64 10.95 -2.03
C ALA A 139 9.69 11.15 -3.55
N ARG A 140 10.69 11.91 -4.04
CA ARG A 140 10.93 12.08 -5.47
C ARG A 140 11.26 10.76 -6.16
N HIS A 141 12.18 9.99 -5.60
CA HIS A 141 12.64 8.73 -6.16
C HIS A 141 11.51 7.70 -6.22
N ILE A 142 10.78 7.53 -5.11
CA ILE A 142 9.61 6.66 -4.99
C ILE A 142 8.53 7.06 -5.99
N GLY A 143 8.16 8.35 -6.03
CA GLY A 143 7.16 8.86 -6.98
C GLY A 143 7.54 8.62 -8.45
N GLN A 144 8.81 8.79 -8.80
CA GLN A 144 9.31 8.48 -10.15
C GLN A 144 9.25 6.99 -10.49
N SER A 145 9.66 6.13 -9.55
CA SER A 145 9.63 4.66 -9.73
C SER A 145 8.20 4.15 -9.90
N LEU A 146 7.26 4.60 -9.06
CA LEU A 146 5.84 4.26 -9.16
C LEU A 146 5.19 4.80 -10.45
N ALA A 147 5.53 6.03 -10.86
CA ALA A 147 5.05 6.59 -12.12
C ALA A 147 5.57 5.83 -13.35
N ARG A 148 6.76 5.22 -13.28
CA ARG A 148 7.30 4.31 -14.31
C ARG A 148 6.55 2.97 -14.35
N ALA A 149 6.19 2.41 -13.20
CA ALA A 149 5.37 1.21 -13.10
C ALA A 149 3.98 1.41 -13.72
N ALA A 150 3.42 2.60 -13.51
CA ALA A 150 2.14 3.00 -14.05
C ALA A 150 2.19 3.43 -15.54
N GLN A 151 3.30 3.23 -16.25
CA GLN A 151 3.32 3.41 -17.70
C GLN A 151 2.67 2.20 -18.36
N ARG A 152 1.80 2.45 -19.36
CA ARG A 152 1.26 1.36 -20.17
C ARG A 152 2.34 0.84 -21.10
N SER A 153 2.63 -0.45 -21.04
CA SER A 153 3.35 -1.11 -22.11
C SER A 153 2.43 -1.15 -23.32
N THR A 154 2.84 -0.56 -24.46
CA THR A 154 2.19 -0.88 -25.72
C THR A 154 2.37 -2.37 -25.98
N PRO A 155 1.32 -3.12 -26.36
CA PRO A 155 1.50 -4.49 -26.81
C PRO A 155 2.53 -4.46 -27.94
N HIS A 156 3.68 -5.08 -27.73
CA HIS A 156 4.59 -5.32 -28.83
C HIS A 156 3.87 -6.29 -29.77
N GLY A 157 3.45 -5.80 -30.93
CA GLY A 157 3.11 -6.68 -32.04
C GLY A 157 4.30 -7.60 -32.33
N PRO A 158 4.07 -8.83 -32.82
CA PRO A 158 5.15 -9.76 -33.12
C PRO A 158 6.18 -9.06 -34.01
N SER A 159 7.44 -9.08 -33.56
CA SER A 159 8.59 -8.53 -34.29
C SER A 159 8.61 -9.10 -35.69
N ALA A 160 8.16 -8.30 -36.67
CA ALA A 160 8.36 -8.64 -38.07
C ALA A 160 9.87 -8.66 -38.33
N ALA A 161 10.39 -9.84 -38.67
CA ALA A 161 11.75 -10.01 -39.12
C ALA A 161 12.06 -9.02 -40.26
N PRO A 162 13.27 -8.45 -40.34
CA PRO A 162 13.61 -7.54 -41.42
C PRO A 162 13.83 -8.36 -42.69
N ASN A 163 12.79 -8.50 -43.50
CA ASN A 163 12.96 -8.92 -44.89
C ASN A 163 13.64 -7.78 -45.65
N GLY A 164 14.90 -8.02 -46.02
CA GLY A 164 15.66 -7.10 -46.86
C GLY A 164 15.06 -6.93 -48.25
N LEU A 165 15.33 -5.77 -48.84
CA LEU A 165 15.63 -5.50 -50.26
C LEU A 165 15.80 -3.96 -50.45
N PRO A 166 16.42 -3.48 -51.55
CA PRO A 166 17.65 -2.69 -51.49
C PRO A 166 17.52 -1.18 -51.71
N ILE A 167 18.58 -0.46 -51.37
CA ILE A 167 18.81 0.99 -51.55
C ILE A 167 18.97 1.37 -53.03
N PRO A 168 18.39 2.51 -53.47
CA PRO A 168 18.90 3.26 -54.62
C PRO A 168 19.66 4.53 -54.19
N HIS A 169 20.81 4.74 -54.82
CA HIS A 169 21.73 5.86 -54.70
C HIS A 169 21.23 7.19 -55.31
N GLY A 170 21.72 8.32 -54.77
CA GLY A 170 21.77 9.67 -55.39
C GLY A 170 20.63 10.59 -54.95
N LEU A 171 20.77 11.89 -54.67
CA LEU A 171 21.78 12.90 -54.99
C LEU A 171 21.55 14.15 -54.09
N LEU A 172 22.64 14.90 -53.83
CA LEU A 172 22.73 16.34 -53.50
C LEU A 172 22.38 16.84 -52.06
N GLY A 173 23.43 17.14 -51.28
CA GLY A 173 23.44 18.32 -50.36
C GLY A 173 23.89 19.59 -51.11
N PRO A 174 24.37 20.70 -50.47
CA PRO A 174 24.56 21.06 -49.05
C PRO A 174 24.05 22.54 -48.77
N PRO A 175 24.57 23.40 -47.84
CA PRO A 175 25.54 23.29 -46.72
C PRO A 175 25.02 23.80 -45.34
N ALA A 176 25.42 23.21 -44.21
CA ALA A 176 26.62 23.43 -43.39
C ALA A 176 26.80 24.85 -42.80
N SER A 177 26.70 24.94 -41.46
CA SER A 177 27.40 25.94 -40.64
C SER A 177 27.98 25.22 -39.42
N VAL A 178 29.24 25.52 -39.17
CA VAL A 178 30.24 24.73 -38.44
C VAL A 178 30.43 25.30 -37.03
N LEU A 179 30.69 24.45 -36.02
CA LEU A 179 31.85 24.51 -35.10
C LEU A 179 31.67 23.56 -33.89
N SER A 180 32.34 22.40 -33.97
CA SER A 180 32.97 21.66 -32.86
C SER A 180 34.51 21.85 -33.03
N PRO A 181 35.47 21.24 -32.27
CA PRO A 181 35.43 20.20 -31.21
C PRO A 181 36.39 20.49 -30.01
N LEU A 182 36.48 19.72 -28.90
CA LEU A 182 37.19 18.43 -28.64
C LEU A 182 37.10 18.18 -27.10
N ARG A 183 37.27 17.00 -26.46
CA ARG A 183 37.35 15.56 -26.77
C ARG A 183 37.68 14.86 -25.43
N GLY A 184 37.18 13.64 -25.20
CA GLY A 184 37.68 12.78 -24.10
C GLY A 184 36.80 11.56 -23.80
N ASP A 185 36.69 10.64 -24.75
CA ASP A 185 36.02 9.33 -24.61
C ASP A 185 36.91 8.29 -23.90
N VAL A 186 36.29 7.43 -23.08
CA VAL A 186 36.67 6.01 -22.94
C VAL A 186 35.39 5.18 -22.94
N ALA A 187 35.19 4.39 -23.99
CA ALA A 187 34.08 3.45 -24.16
C ALA A 187 34.48 2.06 -23.64
N LEU A 188 33.57 1.39 -22.94
CA LEU A 188 33.66 -0.04 -22.59
C LEU A 188 32.75 -0.86 -23.53
N PRO A 189 33.16 -2.06 -23.98
CA PRO A 189 32.45 -2.80 -25.02
C PRO A 189 31.25 -3.55 -24.44
N LEU A 190 30.12 -3.46 -25.14
CA LEU A 190 28.96 -4.33 -24.95
C LEU A 190 29.26 -5.67 -25.63
N ILE A 191 29.46 -6.73 -24.85
CA ILE A 191 29.55 -8.10 -25.37
C ILE A 191 28.13 -8.65 -25.47
N GLU A 192 27.65 -8.86 -26.69
CA GLU A 192 26.50 -9.72 -26.99
C GLU A 192 26.84 -11.16 -26.62
N VAL A 193 26.15 -11.72 -25.63
CA VAL A 193 26.16 -13.15 -25.36
C VAL A 193 24.92 -13.76 -26.02
N VAL A 194 25.12 -14.26 -27.24
CA VAL A 194 24.22 -15.26 -27.85
C VAL A 194 24.53 -16.60 -27.18
N GLY A 195 23.70 -17.00 -26.22
CA GLY A 195 23.76 -18.28 -25.53
C GLY A 195 22.52 -19.12 -25.82
N ALA A 196 22.71 -20.19 -26.58
CA ALA A 196 21.66 -21.09 -27.05
C ALA A 196 20.87 -21.77 -25.91
N VAL A 197 19.58 -21.93 -26.19
CA VAL A 197 18.56 -22.56 -25.35
C VAL A 197 18.82 -24.06 -25.24
N GLY A 198 19.13 -24.54 -24.04
CA GLY A 198 18.87 -25.90 -23.59
C GLY A 198 17.60 -25.88 -22.75
N ALA A 199 16.46 -26.22 -23.34
CA ALA A 199 15.18 -26.29 -22.65
C ALA A 199 15.19 -27.44 -21.62
N VAL A 200 15.23 -27.09 -20.34
CA VAL A 200 14.83 -28.01 -19.27
C VAL A 200 13.38 -27.69 -18.94
N ALA A 201 12.48 -28.53 -19.46
CA ALA A 201 11.08 -28.52 -19.13
C ALA A 201 10.87 -28.89 -17.65
N GLY A 202 10.00 -28.14 -16.97
CA GLY A 202 9.44 -28.53 -15.67
C GLY A 202 9.99 -27.78 -14.46
N VAL A 203 9.75 -26.47 -14.39
CA VAL A 203 9.66 -25.77 -13.09
C VAL A 203 8.24 -25.23 -12.98
N SER A 204 7.46 -25.84 -12.09
CA SER A 204 6.15 -25.31 -11.69
C SER A 204 6.27 -23.82 -11.39
N SER A 205 5.54 -22.96 -12.09
CA SER A 205 5.58 -21.51 -11.88
C SER A 205 5.14 -21.20 -10.46
N SER A 206 6.10 -20.94 -9.56
CA SER A 206 5.78 -20.57 -8.18
C SER A 206 4.94 -19.29 -8.20
N PRO A 207 3.88 -19.17 -7.39
CA PRO A 207 3.03 -17.98 -7.35
C PRO A 207 3.75 -16.73 -6.80
N ARG A 208 5.01 -16.85 -6.35
CA ARG A 208 5.87 -15.77 -5.86
C ARG A 208 6.82 -15.26 -6.93
N GLU A 209 7.06 -13.96 -6.90
CA GLU A 209 8.22 -13.31 -7.53
C GLU A 209 8.85 -12.27 -6.59
N ILE A 210 10.15 -12.38 -6.31
CA ILE A 210 10.91 -11.22 -5.79
C ILE A 210 11.37 -10.42 -6.99
N SER A 211 10.92 -9.17 -7.12
CA SER A 211 11.18 -8.35 -8.31
C SER A 211 11.93 -7.08 -7.97
N VAL A 212 12.80 -6.65 -8.89
CA VAL A 212 13.55 -5.38 -8.77
C VAL A 212 12.67 -4.21 -9.16
N CYS A 213 11.78 -4.42 -10.15
CA CYS A 213 10.92 -3.38 -10.67
C CYS A 213 9.48 -3.69 -10.30
N PHE A 214 8.71 -2.65 -9.98
CA PHE A 214 7.25 -2.73 -9.96
C PHE A 214 6.74 -3.18 -11.33
N PRO A 215 5.63 -3.94 -11.36
CA PRO A 215 5.10 -4.51 -12.59
C PRO A 215 4.66 -3.38 -13.52
N PRO A 216 4.84 -3.55 -14.84
CA PRO A 216 4.23 -2.65 -15.80
C PRO A 216 2.71 -2.70 -15.65
N ASN A 217 2.04 -1.62 -16.04
CA ASN A 217 0.59 -1.50 -16.01
C ASN A 217 -0.05 -1.49 -14.60
N LEU A 218 0.66 -1.06 -13.55
CA LEU A 218 0.07 -0.93 -12.20
C LEU A 218 -1.23 -0.10 -12.21
N ASP A 219 -2.32 -0.66 -11.67
CA ASP A 219 -3.65 -0.05 -11.76
C ASP A 219 -4.08 0.68 -10.50
N ILE A 220 -3.75 0.12 -9.34
CA ILE A 220 -4.17 0.63 -8.03
C ILE A 220 -2.98 0.57 -7.06
N LEU A 221 -2.80 1.65 -6.32
CA LEU A 221 -1.70 1.85 -5.39
C LEU A 221 -2.25 2.26 -4.02
N CYS A 222 -1.81 1.58 -2.97
CA CYS A 222 -2.07 1.90 -1.57
C CYS A 222 -0.73 2.15 -0.86
N LEU A 223 -0.53 3.32 -0.28
CA LEU A 223 0.69 3.65 0.46
C LEU A 223 0.37 3.94 1.92
N GLN A 224 1.30 3.55 2.79
CA GLN A 224 1.31 3.87 4.22
C GLN A 224 2.49 4.78 4.55
N GLU A 225 2.37 5.52 5.66
CA GLU A 225 3.37 6.50 6.16
C GLU A 225 3.73 7.65 5.24
N VAL A 226 2.76 8.16 4.48
CA VAL A 226 2.88 9.43 3.74
C VAL A 226 2.54 10.61 4.66
N PHE A 227 3.34 10.81 5.71
CA PHE A 227 3.08 11.82 6.75
C PHE A 227 3.58 13.22 6.39
N ASP A 228 4.77 13.37 5.78
CA ASP A 228 5.33 14.68 5.45
C ASP A 228 4.53 15.34 4.31
N PRO A 229 3.90 16.51 4.52
CA PRO A 229 3.04 17.13 3.51
C PRO A 229 3.75 17.48 2.20
N ARG A 230 5.05 17.81 2.27
CA ARG A 230 5.83 18.12 1.06
C ARG A 230 6.15 16.85 0.28
N ALA A 231 6.44 15.75 0.96
CA ALA A 231 6.60 14.44 0.35
C ALA A 231 5.30 13.97 -0.33
N SER A 232 4.15 14.12 0.36
CA SER A 232 2.83 13.86 -0.22
C SER A 232 2.58 14.68 -1.50
N ALA A 233 2.89 15.98 -1.48
CA ALA A 233 2.74 16.84 -2.65
C ALA A 233 3.64 16.41 -3.82
N GLN A 234 4.85 15.90 -3.55
CA GLN A 234 5.70 15.34 -4.58
C GLN A 234 5.11 14.07 -5.19
N LEU A 235 4.58 13.15 -4.38
CA LEU A 235 3.92 11.94 -4.88
C LEU A 235 2.72 12.30 -5.77
N CYS A 236 1.86 13.22 -5.32
CA CYS A 236 0.73 13.73 -6.11
C CYS A 236 1.18 14.25 -7.49
N ARG A 237 2.28 14.99 -7.54
CA ARG A 237 2.84 15.54 -8.79
C ARG A 237 3.36 14.47 -9.74
N PHE A 238 4.06 13.45 -9.23
CA PHE A 238 4.61 12.39 -10.08
C PHE A 238 3.56 11.37 -10.52
N LEU A 239 2.58 11.09 -9.66
CA LEU A 239 1.56 10.08 -9.90
C LEU A 239 0.35 10.61 -10.67
N GLY A 240 -0.03 11.88 -10.50
CA GLY A 240 -1.20 12.49 -11.15
C GLY A 240 -1.28 12.28 -12.68
N PRO A 241 -0.18 12.39 -13.44
CA PRO A 241 -0.20 12.11 -14.88
C PRO A 241 -0.48 10.65 -15.26
N ARG A 242 -0.42 9.71 -14.31
CA ARG A 242 -0.56 8.26 -14.54
C ARG A 242 -1.77 7.64 -13.82
N PHE A 243 -2.18 8.24 -12.71
CA PHE A 243 -3.36 7.87 -11.93
C PHE A 243 -4.31 9.06 -11.89
N GLU A 244 -5.45 8.89 -12.56
CA GLU A 244 -6.46 9.94 -12.68
C GLU A 244 -7.07 10.32 -11.32
N HIS A 245 -7.15 9.37 -10.40
CA HIS A 245 -7.80 9.57 -9.10
C HIS A 245 -6.81 9.33 -7.96
N ILE A 246 -6.55 10.35 -7.16
CA ILE A 246 -5.64 10.27 -6.00
C ILE A 246 -6.36 10.77 -4.74
N ILE A 247 -6.35 9.95 -3.70
CA ILE A 247 -6.80 10.28 -2.34
C ILE A 247 -5.55 10.42 -1.47
N TYR A 248 -5.41 11.58 -0.83
CA TYR A 248 -4.24 11.91 -0.02
C TYR A 248 -4.64 12.77 1.18
N ASP A 249 -3.67 13.03 2.05
CA ASP A 249 -3.89 13.75 3.30
C ASP A 249 -5.06 13.16 4.11
N VAL A 250 -5.13 11.84 4.15
CA VAL A 250 -6.21 11.09 4.79
C VAL A 250 -6.05 11.18 6.30
N GLY A 251 -7.12 11.42 7.05
CA GLY A 251 -7.09 11.53 8.51
C GLY A 251 -8.02 12.61 9.03
N THR A 252 -8.48 12.42 10.27
CA THR A 252 -9.07 13.47 11.09
C THR A 252 -7.97 14.14 11.92
N TYR A 253 -8.02 15.46 12.03
CA TYR A 253 -7.08 16.23 12.86
C TYR A 253 -7.78 16.81 14.08
N GLY A 254 -7.01 17.24 15.07
CA GLY A 254 -7.53 17.81 16.30
C GLY A 254 -8.20 16.75 17.17
N LEU A 255 -9.33 17.11 17.79
CA LEU A 255 -10.09 16.23 18.69
C LEU A 255 -11.35 15.66 18.03
N GLN A 256 -11.51 15.85 16.71
CA GLN A 256 -12.75 15.48 16.03
C GLN A 256 -12.91 13.96 15.94
N GLY A 257 -13.93 13.43 16.63
CA GLY A 257 -14.28 12.01 16.60
C GLY A 257 -13.24 11.11 17.26
N CYS A 258 -12.35 11.66 18.10
CA CYS A 258 -11.26 10.92 18.75
C CYS A 258 -11.14 11.31 20.23
N SER A 259 -10.70 10.35 21.04
CA SER A 259 -10.41 10.54 22.47
C SER A 259 -9.08 11.28 22.72
N ALA A 260 -8.24 11.39 21.69
CA ALA A 260 -6.91 12.00 21.75
C ALA A 260 -6.69 13.02 20.63
N LEU A 261 -5.80 13.98 20.89
CA LEU A 261 -5.41 15.02 19.94
C LEU A 261 -4.61 14.43 18.78
N LYS A 262 -5.13 14.56 17.55
CA LYS A 262 -4.48 14.13 16.31
C LYS A 262 -3.75 15.30 15.64
N LEU A 263 -2.42 15.24 15.64
CA LEU A 263 -1.55 16.24 15.00
C LEU A 263 -1.03 15.79 13.65
N LEU A 264 -0.89 14.48 13.46
CA LEU A 264 -0.49 13.86 12.21
C LEU A 264 -1.72 13.23 11.54
N ASN A 265 -1.72 13.23 10.21
CA ASN A 265 -2.74 12.52 9.43
C ASN A 265 -2.55 10.99 9.60
N SER A 266 -3.27 10.18 8.83
CA SER A 266 -3.18 8.72 8.92
C SER A 266 -1.93 8.15 8.23
N GLY A 267 -1.25 8.95 7.41
CA GLY A 267 -0.20 8.50 6.50
C GLY A 267 -0.72 7.66 5.32
N LEU A 268 -2.03 7.46 5.19
CA LEU A 268 -2.60 6.69 4.08
C LEU A 268 -2.69 7.54 2.81
N PHE A 269 -2.40 6.92 1.68
CA PHE A 269 -2.49 7.50 0.35
C PHE A 269 -2.96 6.43 -0.64
N LEU A 270 -3.88 6.77 -1.54
CA LEU A 270 -4.39 5.83 -2.54
C LEU A 270 -4.40 6.50 -3.92
N ALA A 271 -3.94 5.77 -4.94
CA ALA A 271 -4.04 6.20 -6.33
C ALA A 271 -4.68 5.10 -7.19
N SER A 272 -5.61 5.48 -8.06
CA SER A 272 -6.38 4.58 -8.91
C SER A 272 -6.46 5.12 -10.33
N ARG A 273 -6.33 4.23 -11.31
CA ARG A 273 -6.64 4.52 -12.71
C ARG A 273 -8.13 4.49 -13.04
N TYR A 274 -8.93 3.99 -12.10
CA TYR A 274 -10.36 3.77 -12.25
C TYR A 274 -11.14 4.80 -11.43
N PRO A 275 -12.29 5.27 -11.95
CA PRO A 275 -13.18 6.19 -11.24
C PRO A 275 -13.54 5.71 -9.84
N LEU A 276 -13.44 6.63 -8.87
CA LEU A 276 -13.85 6.38 -7.49
C LEU A 276 -15.34 6.70 -7.33
N LEU A 277 -16.12 5.71 -6.95
CA LEU A 277 -17.56 5.83 -6.71
C LEU A 277 -17.86 6.32 -5.29
N ALA A 278 -17.10 5.83 -4.32
CA ALA A 278 -17.22 6.17 -2.91
C ALA A 278 -15.86 6.09 -2.22
N VAL A 279 -15.65 6.97 -1.23
CA VAL A 279 -14.45 7.00 -0.38
C VAL A 279 -14.88 7.36 1.04
N GLU A 280 -14.48 6.56 2.01
CA GLU A 280 -14.69 6.83 3.43
C GLU A 280 -13.43 6.54 4.23
N PHE A 281 -13.20 7.33 5.27
CA PHE A 281 -12.11 7.12 6.21
C PHE A 281 -12.64 7.12 7.63
N GLN A 282 -12.18 6.16 8.44
CA GLN A 282 -12.51 6.02 9.85
C GLN A 282 -11.21 5.96 10.66
N CYS A 283 -11.05 6.84 11.65
CA CYS A 283 -9.92 6.81 12.57
C CYS A 283 -10.17 5.77 13.68
N TYR A 284 -9.15 5.01 14.06
CA TYR A 284 -9.26 4.08 15.18
C TYR A 284 -9.47 4.83 16.50
N PRO A 285 -10.39 4.34 17.36
CA PRO A 285 -10.67 4.97 18.65
C PRO A 285 -9.57 4.70 19.68
N ASN A 286 -8.77 3.66 19.47
CA ASN A 286 -7.69 3.21 20.34
C ASN A 286 -6.32 3.35 19.65
N ALA A 287 -5.34 3.87 20.39
CA ALA A 287 -3.94 4.00 19.99
C ALA A 287 -3.10 4.26 21.25
N ALA A 288 -1.82 3.93 21.21
CA ALA A 288 -0.90 4.15 22.32
C ALA A 288 0.43 4.77 21.88
N GLY A 289 1.14 5.38 22.83
CA GLY A 289 2.43 6.03 22.58
C GLY A 289 2.34 7.14 21.54
N GLU A 290 3.31 7.19 20.63
CA GLU A 290 3.43 8.18 19.57
C GLU A 290 2.29 8.08 18.55
N ASP A 291 1.80 6.87 18.29
CA ASP A 291 0.72 6.61 17.35
C ASP A 291 -0.59 7.27 17.77
N ALA A 292 -0.76 7.57 19.07
CA ALA A 292 -1.91 8.32 19.58
C ALA A 292 -2.03 9.72 18.97
N LEU A 293 -0.92 10.32 18.53
CA LEU A 293 -0.89 11.63 17.84
C LEU A 293 -1.22 11.54 16.35
N SER A 294 -1.23 10.33 15.78
CA SER A 294 -1.57 10.08 14.38
C SER A 294 -2.99 9.58 14.23
N ALA A 295 -3.62 9.95 13.12
CA ALA A 295 -4.97 9.51 12.79
C ALA A 295 -4.97 8.14 12.11
N LYS A 296 -4.31 7.13 12.68
CA LYS A 296 -4.35 5.76 12.13
C LYS A 296 -5.79 5.27 12.01
N GLY A 297 -6.08 4.53 10.95
CA GLY A 297 -7.45 4.19 10.61
C GLY A 297 -7.58 3.32 9.36
N LEU A 298 -8.81 3.20 8.88
CA LEU A 298 -9.16 2.48 7.66
C LEU A 298 -9.65 3.45 6.58
N LEU A 299 -9.05 3.37 5.40
CA LEU A 299 -9.52 4.03 4.18
C LEU A 299 -10.25 3.00 3.29
N CYS A 300 -11.56 3.16 3.13
CA CYS A 300 -12.40 2.35 2.26
C CYS A 300 -12.70 3.08 0.95
N VAL A 301 -12.56 2.39 -0.18
CA VAL A 301 -12.77 2.94 -1.52
C VAL A 301 -13.53 1.95 -2.38
N GLN A 302 -14.56 2.43 -3.09
CA GLN A 302 -15.23 1.69 -4.15
C GLN A 302 -14.81 2.29 -5.50
N VAL A 303 -14.35 1.44 -6.42
CA VAL A 303 -13.92 1.84 -7.77
C VAL A 303 -14.83 1.24 -8.84
N GLN A 304 -14.99 1.94 -9.96
CA GLN A 304 -15.68 1.42 -11.14
C GLN A 304 -14.67 0.98 -12.20
N LEU A 305 -14.60 -0.31 -12.46
CA LEU A 305 -13.66 -0.89 -13.44
C LEU A 305 -14.21 -0.82 -14.87
N ALA A 306 -15.51 -1.02 -15.02
CA ALA A 306 -16.19 -1.09 -16.31
C ALA A 306 -17.71 -0.91 -16.18
N ALA A 307 -18.37 -0.91 -17.33
CA ALA A 307 -19.79 -1.21 -17.46
C ALA A 307 -19.97 -2.52 -18.24
N CYS A 308 -20.95 -3.34 -17.85
CA CYS A 308 -21.31 -4.59 -18.51
C CYS A 308 -22.84 -4.70 -18.61
N GLN A 309 -23.38 -4.75 -19.83
CA GLN A 309 -24.82 -4.86 -20.08
C GLN A 309 -25.67 -3.85 -19.28
N GLY A 310 -25.19 -2.60 -19.17
CA GLY A 310 -25.84 -1.54 -18.39
C GLY A 310 -25.64 -1.61 -16.87
N ARG A 311 -24.95 -2.64 -16.36
CA ARG A 311 -24.56 -2.77 -14.94
C ARG A 311 -23.13 -2.29 -14.71
N ARG A 312 -22.82 -1.91 -13.47
CA ARG A 312 -21.46 -1.46 -13.10
C ARG A 312 -20.63 -2.65 -12.63
N VAL A 313 -19.40 -2.75 -13.12
CA VAL A 313 -18.41 -3.66 -12.57
C VAL A 313 -17.56 -2.88 -11.58
N VAL A 314 -17.62 -3.24 -10.30
CA VAL A 314 -17.03 -2.50 -9.19
C VAL A 314 -15.96 -3.31 -8.46
N GLY A 315 -15.07 -2.63 -7.75
CA GLY A 315 -14.12 -3.24 -6.83
C GLY A 315 -14.07 -2.50 -5.50
N TYR A 316 -13.84 -3.21 -4.41
CA TYR A 316 -13.68 -2.66 -3.07
C TYR A 316 -12.22 -2.73 -2.61
N LEU A 317 -11.72 -1.65 -2.01
CA LEU A 317 -10.37 -1.53 -1.46
C LEU A 317 -10.45 -1.00 -0.04
N ASN A 318 -9.76 -1.65 0.88
CA ASN A 318 -9.69 -1.29 2.28
C ASN A 318 -8.20 -1.21 2.66
N CYS A 319 -7.66 -0.01 2.83
CA CYS A 319 -6.26 0.23 3.14
C CYS A 319 -6.10 0.74 4.57
N THR A 320 -5.20 0.15 5.36
CA THR A 320 -4.99 0.54 6.76
C THR A 320 -3.51 0.62 7.15
N HIS A 321 -3.27 1.22 8.32
CA HIS A 321 -2.01 1.18 9.04
C HIS A 321 -2.34 1.02 10.53
N LEU A 322 -2.01 -0.13 11.13
CA LEU A 322 -2.34 -0.45 12.52
C LEU A 322 -1.29 0.11 13.51
N GLN A 323 -1.59 0.00 14.82
CA GLN A 323 -0.69 0.33 15.92
C GLN A 323 0.69 -0.35 15.77
N ALA A 324 1.76 0.44 15.79
CA ALA A 324 3.11 0.00 15.42
C ALA A 324 3.88 -0.67 16.57
N THR A 325 3.59 -0.31 17.83
CA THR A 325 4.32 -0.86 18.97
C THR A 325 4.09 -2.36 19.12
N GLU A 326 5.15 -3.13 19.09
CA GLU A 326 5.14 -4.60 19.08
C GLU A 326 4.37 -5.21 20.27
N ALA A 327 4.47 -4.60 21.45
CA ALA A 327 3.78 -5.05 22.67
C ALA A 327 2.25 -4.78 22.68
N ASP A 328 1.73 -3.96 21.75
CA ASP A 328 0.34 -3.50 21.76
C ASP A 328 -0.60 -4.40 20.95
N GLY A 329 -0.40 -5.72 20.99
CA GLY A 329 -1.24 -6.69 20.28
C GLY A 329 -2.75 -6.55 20.56
N PRO A 330 -3.21 -6.30 21.81
CA PRO A 330 -4.63 -6.05 22.10
C PRO A 330 -5.22 -4.87 21.33
N ILE A 331 -4.45 -3.80 21.15
CA ILE A 331 -4.89 -2.63 20.38
C ILE A 331 -5.04 -3.03 18.91
N ARG A 332 -4.04 -3.71 18.33
CA ARG A 332 -4.12 -4.18 16.93
C ARG A 332 -5.31 -5.12 16.71
N TYR A 333 -5.58 -6.02 17.63
CA TYR A 333 -6.72 -6.93 17.54
C TYR A 333 -8.05 -6.17 17.47
N GLU A 334 -8.29 -5.21 18.37
CA GLU A 334 -9.49 -4.36 18.33
C GLU A 334 -9.56 -3.51 17.06
N GLN A 335 -8.42 -2.98 16.59
CA GLN A 335 -8.35 -2.22 15.33
C GLN A 335 -8.72 -3.11 14.13
N LEU A 336 -8.29 -4.37 14.08
CA LEU A 336 -8.71 -5.33 13.07
C LEU A 336 -10.22 -5.59 13.10
N SER A 337 -10.80 -5.74 14.30
CA SER A 337 -12.25 -5.95 14.46
C SER A 337 -13.04 -4.73 13.97
N HIS A 338 -12.59 -3.52 14.33
CA HIS A 338 -13.15 -2.28 13.80
C HIS A 338 -13.03 -2.21 12.27
N SER A 339 -11.86 -2.56 11.74
CA SER A 339 -11.60 -2.57 10.30
C SER A 339 -12.55 -3.48 9.53
N LEU A 340 -12.71 -4.71 9.99
CA LEU A 340 -13.61 -5.69 9.36
C LEU A 340 -15.06 -5.20 9.39
N HIS A 341 -15.50 -4.66 10.52
CA HIS A 341 -16.85 -4.11 10.66
C HIS A 341 -17.08 -2.89 9.75
N TRP A 342 -16.13 -1.96 9.68
CA TRP A 342 -16.24 -0.77 8.84
C TRP A 342 -16.18 -1.08 7.35
N ALA A 343 -15.38 -2.05 6.93
CA ALA A 343 -15.36 -2.54 5.56
C ALA A 343 -16.74 -3.10 5.15
N GLN A 344 -17.40 -3.85 6.05
CA GLN A 344 -18.76 -4.34 5.79
C GLN A 344 -19.78 -3.19 5.71
N LEU A 345 -19.77 -2.27 6.68
CA LEU A 345 -20.67 -1.11 6.68
C LEU A 345 -20.50 -0.23 5.43
N PHE A 346 -19.26 -0.07 4.96
CA PHE A 346 -18.98 0.66 3.73
C PHE A 346 -19.62 -0.02 2.52
N GLN A 347 -19.49 -1.34 2.40
CA GLN A 347 -20.11 -2.10 1.31
C GLN A 347 -21.64 -2.03 1.38
N ASP A 348 -22.23 -2.23 2.55
CA ASP A 348 -23.69 -2.15 2.75
C ASP A 348 -24.25 -0.78 2.34
N ARG A 349 -23.49 0.31 2.55
CA ARG A 349 -23.91 1.67 2.22
C ARG A 349 -23.77 2.02 0.74
N HIS A 350 -22.76 1.48 0.07
CA HIS A 350 -22.36 1.90 -1.29
C HIS A 350 -22.63 0.87 -2.38
N ALA A 351 -23.03 -0.35 -2.02
CA ALA A 351 -23.52 -1.33 -2.97
C ALA A 351 -24.82 -0.83 -3.63
N GLN A 352 -24.91 -0.94 -4.95
CA GLN A 352 -26.14 -0.70 -5.68
C GLN A 352 -26.71 -2.01 -6.23
N PRO A 353 -28.05 -2.13 -6.35
CA PRO A 353 -28.66 -3.26 -7.01
C PRO A 353 -28.10 -3.45 -8.42
N GLY A 354 -27.61 -4.67 -8.71
CA GLY A 354 -27.02 -5.01 -10.01
C GLY A 354 -25.52 -4.74 -10.14
N ASP A 355 -24.85 -4.22 -9.12
CA ASP A 355 -23.38 -4.14 -9.13
C ASP A 355 -22.76 -5.54 -9.25
N VAL A 356 -21.72 -5.65 -10.08
CA VAL A 356 -20.89 -6.86 -10.25
C VAL A 356 -19.57 -6.63 -9.56
N VAL A 357 -19.29 -7.37 -8.49
CA VAL A 357 -18.06 -7.18 -7.72
C VAL A 357 -16.93 -8.00 -8.34
N ALA A 358 -15.96 -7.32 -8.94
CA ALA A 358 -14.79 -7.94 -9.54
C ALA A 358 -13.69 -8.28 -8.53
N PHE A 359 -13.54 -7.49 -7.47
CA PHE A 359 -12.62 -7.80 -6.38
C PHE A 359 -13.01 -7.09 -5.09
N ASP A 360 -12.53 -7.62 -3.98
CA ASP A 360 -12.62 -7.03 -2.65
C ASP A 360 -11.31 -7.29 -1.92
N ILE A 361 -10.57 -6.22 -1.65
CA ILE A 361 -9.19 -6.25 -1.18
C ILE A 361 -9.07 -5.53 0.15
N PHE A 362 -8.34 -6.14 1.07
CA PHE A 362 -7.93 -5.55 2.33
C PHE A 362 -6.40 -5.56 2.40
N CYS A 363 -5.77 -4.41 2.55
CA CYS A 363 -4.31 -4.31 2.51
C CYS A 363 -3.76 -3.26 3.47
N GLY A 364 -2.44 -3.30 3.64
CA GLY A 364 -1.70 -2.29 4.37
C GLY A 364 -0.65 -2.87 5.30
N ASP A 365 -0.11 -1.99 6.14
CA ASP A 365 0.82 -2.37 7.20
C ASP A 365 0.04 -2.72 8.46
N LEU A 366 0.01 -4.02 8.78
CA LEU A 366 -0.72 -4.53 9.92
C LEU A 366 0.13 -4.57 11.20
N ASN A 367 1.44 -4.32 11.13
CA ASN A 367 2.35 -4.30 12.27
C ASN A 367 2.37 -5.59 13.13
N PHE A 368 1.84 -6.70 12.61
CA PHE A 368 1.95 -8.02 13.20
C PHE A 368 2.28 -9.04 12.11
N ASP A 369 3.07 -10.05 12.43
CA ASP A 369 3.49 -11.05 11.46
C ASP A 369 2.74 -12.38 11.64
N SER A 370 2.98 -13.30 10.72
CA SER A 370 2.38 -14.64 10.72
C SER A 370 3.35 -15.74 11.24
N CYS A 371 4.41 -15.40 11.97
CA CYS A 371 5.40 -16.37 12.47
C CYS A 371 5.74 -16.24 13.98
N SER A 372 5.53 -15.06 14.56
CA SER A 372 5.95 -14.69 15.91
C SER A 372 4.95 -15.16 16.95
N PRO A 373 5.42 -15.75 18.07
CA PRO A 373 4.57 -16.02 19.23
C PRO A 373 3.93 -14.77 19.83
N GLY A 374 4.60 -13.60 19.76
CA GLY A 374 4.08 -12.32 20.28
C GLY A 374 2.81 -11.82 19.59
N ASP A 375 2.60 -12.21 18.33
CA ASP A 375 1.49 -11.74 17.47
C ASP A 375 0.35 -12.78 17.37
N ALA A 376 0.31 -13.75 18.30
CA ALA A 376 -0.58 -14.90 18.22
C ALA A 376 -2.07 -14.54 18.23
N MET A 377 -2.44 -13.44 18.89
CA MET A 377 -3.82 -13.00 19.00
C MET A 377 -4.33 -12.43 17.67
N GLU A 378 -3.53 -11.58 17.04
CA GLU A 378 -3.80 -10.99 15.73
C GLU A 378 -3.80 -12.07 14.64
N GLN A 379 -2.86 -13.01 14.73
CA GLN A 379 -2.83 -14.19 13.86
C GLN A 379 -4.11 -15.04 13.96
N GLY A 380 -4.80 -15.03 15.10
CA GLY A 380 -6.07 -15.74 15.31
C GLY A 380 -7.33 -14.93 14.97
N HIS A 381 -7.19 -13.69 14.48
CA HIS A 381 -8.32 -12.80 14.23
C HIS A 381 -9.23 -13.29 13.07
N GLU A 382 -10.53 -13.07 13.20
CA GLU A 382 -11.57 -13.54 12.26
C GLU A 382 -11.45 -12.93 10.85
N ILE A 383 -10.68 -11.85 10.68
CA ILE A 383 -10.41 -11.26 9.36
C ILE A 383 -9.89 -12.31 8.37
N PHE A 384 -9.09 -13.29 8.82
CA PHE A 384 -8.57 -14.37 7.99
C PHE A 384 -9.61 -15.45 7.62
N SER A 385 -10.78 -15.43 8.26
CA SER A 385 -11.95 -16.24 7.87
C SER A 385 -12.79 -15.56 6.78
N HIS A 386 -12.71 -14.22 6.67
CA HIS A 386 -13.42 -13.45 5.65
C HIS A 386 -12.56 -13.10 4.44
N TYR A 387 -11.28 -12.83 4.66
CA TYR A 387 -10.31 -12.48 3.64
C TYR A 387 -9.19 -13.52 3.62
N THR A 388 -8.87 -14.01 2.42
CA THR A 388 -7.80 -14.96 2.17
C THR A 388 -6.47 -14.23 2.01
N ASP A 389 -5.47 -14.64 2.78
CA ASP A 389 -4.07 -14.24 2.57
C ASP A 389 -3.40 -15.24 1.62
N PRO A 390 -2.93 -14.82 0.43
CA PRO A 390 -2.29 -15.72 -0.52
C PRO A 390 -0.97 -16.30 -0.01
N CYS A 391 -0.32 -15.67 0.97
CA CYS A 391 0.96 -16.07 1.56
C CYS A 391 0.80 -17.00 2.78
N ARG A 392 -0.42 -17.21 3.28
CA ARG A 392 -0.67 -17.88 4.56
C ARG A 392 -1.15 -19.32 4.39
N LEU A 393 -0.76 -20.19 5.33
CA LEU A 393 -1.35 -21.52 5.54
C LEU A 393 -2.26 -21.55 6.79
N GLY A 394 -1.87 -20.82 7.83
CA GLY A 394 -2.64 -20.72 9.07
C GLY A 394 -1.96 -19.79 10.08
N PRO A 395 -2.49 -19.69 11.32
CA PRO A 395 -1.80 -18.98 12.38
C PRO A 395 -0.39 -19.54 12.58
N ARG A 396 0.62 -18.67 12.72
CA ARG A 396 2.05 -19.02 12.85
C ARG A 396 2.66 -19.74 11.63
N GLN A 397 1.95 -19.82 10.51
CA GLN A 397 2.39 -20.60 9.36
C GLN A 397 2.12 -19.85 8.06
N ASP A 398 3.20 -19.33 7.50
CA ASP A 398 3.26 -18.87 6.13
C ASP A 398 3.57 -20.02 5.17
N LYS A 399 3.22 -19.82 3.90
CA LYS A 399 3.64 -20.73 2.83
C LYS A 399 5.17 -20.71 2.73
N PRO A 400 5.82 -21.81 2.36
CA PRO A 400 7.30 -21.90 2.32
C PRO A 400 7.99 -20.88 1.41
N TRP A 401 7.24 -20.29 0.48
CA TRP A 401 7.75 -19.27 -0.42
C TRP A 401 7.52 -17.85 0.11
N ALA A 402 6.69 -17.60 1.11
CA ALA A 402 6.51 -16.24 1.62
C ALA A 402 7.77 -15.78 2.36
N ILE A 403 8.04 -14.48 2.35
CA ILE A 403 9.16 -13.87 3.06
C ILE A 403 8.67 -12.68 3.89
N GLY A 404 9.46 -12.31 4.89
CA GLY A 404 9.26 -11.09 5.66
C GLY A 404 9.33 -9.85 4.77
N THR A 405 8.60 -8.82 5.19
CA THR A 405 8.51 -7.54 4.48
C THR A 405 9.17 -6.41 5.26
N LEU A 406 9.41 -6.58 6.56
CA LEU A 406 10.16 -5.62 7.36
C LEU A 406 11.67 -5.92 7.29
N LEU A 407 12.44 -4.96 6.81
CA LEU A 407 13.90 -5.00 6.80
C LEU A 407 14.47 -4.76 8.20
N ASN A 408 15.61 -5.34 8.48
CA ASN A 408 16.38 -5.00 9.67
C ASN A 408 16.99 -3.61 9.50
N SER A 409 16.39 -2.61 10.14
CA SER A 409 16.73 -1.18 10.00
C SER A 409 18.22 -0.89 10.24
N VAL A 410 18.92 -1.69 11.04
CA VAL A 410 20.36 -1.53 11.32
C VAL A 410 21.22 -1.74 10.07
N TYR A 411 20.81 -2.66 9.18
CA TYR A 411 21.62 -3.12 8.05
C TYR A 411 21.14 -2.63 6.67
N ILE A 412 20.16 -1.71 6.61
CA ILE A 412 19.54 -1.26 5.35
C ILE A 412 20.48 -0.54 4.38
N TYR A 413 21.70 -0.19 4.82
CA TYR A 413 22.74 0.44 4.00
C TYR A 413 23.96 -0.47 3.75
N ASP A 414 23.95 -1.72 4.21
CA ASP A 414 25.00 -2.69 3.88
C ASP A 414 25.07 -2.87 2.36
N GLU A 415 26.27 -3.11 1.82
CA GLU A 415 26.50 -3.30 0.39
C GLU A 415 25.60 -4.38 -0.22
N ALA A 416 25.34 -5.46 0.55
CA ALA A 416 24.48 -6.57 0.15
C ALA A 416 23.01 -6.19 -0.07
N VAL A 417 22.54 -5.04 0.44
CA VAL A 417 21.15 -4.58 0.29
C VAL A 417 21.02 -3.13 -0.21
N ALA A 418 22.14 -2.48 -0.50
CA ALA A 418 22.19 -1.06 -0.85
C ALA A 418 21.56 -0.72 -2.22
N THR A 419 21.37 -1.71 -3.10
CA THR A 419 20.68 -1.53 -4.39
C THR A 419 19.52 -2.51 -4.51
N PRO A 420 18.51 -2.22 -5.35
CA PRO A 420 17.41 -3.16 -5.61
C PRO A 420 17.88 -4.55 -6.05
N GLU A 421 18.88 -4.63 -6.94
CA GLU A 421 19.42 -5.90 -7.44
C GLU A 421 20.16 -6.67 -6.36
N ASN A 422 20.95 -5.97 -5.53
CA ASN A 422 21.65 -6.58 -4.41
C ASN A 422 20.65 -7.08 -3.38
N LEU A 423 19.65 -6.28 -3.01
CA LEU A 423 18.59 -6.69 -2.09
C LEU A 423 17.83 -7.90 -2.63
N LYS A 424 17.47 -7.95 -3.92
CA LYS A 424 16.86 -9.14 -4.53
C LYS A 424 17.74 -10.38 -4.36
N ARG A 425 19.02 -10.30 -4.76
CA ARG A 425 19.97 -11.43 -4.66
C ARG A 425 20.11 -11.91 -3.22
N THR A 426 20.18 -10.98 -2.28
CA THR A 426 20.29 -11.26 -0.84
C THR A 426 19.03 -11.94 -0.31
N LEU A 427 17.83 -11.45 -0.67
CA LEU A 427 16.57 -12.04 -0.24
C LEU A 427 16.25 -13.39 -0.90
N GLU A 428 16.90 -13.73 -2.01
CA GLU A 428 16.80 -15.07 -2.60
C GLU A 428 17.54 -16.12 -1.74
N ASN A 429 18.58 -15.73 -1.00
CA ASN A 429 19.31 -16.60 -0.09
C ASN A 429 18.64 -16.70 1.30
N PRO A 430 18.17 -17.89 1.73
CA PRO A 430 17.54 -18.08 3.04
C PRO A 430 18.42 -17.73 4.25
N GLU A 431 19.73 -17.90 4.15
CA GLU A 431 20.65 -17.62 5.26
C GLU A 431 20.80 -16.11 5.46
N GLU A 432 20.93 -15.37 4.35
CA GLU A 432 21.06 -13.92 4.37
C GLU A 432 19.77 -13.22 4.82
N ARG A 433 18.60 -13.79 4.51
CA ARG A 433 17.30 -13.27 5.00
C ARG A 433 17.27 -13.11 6.52
N ARG A 434 17.93 -13.99 7.28
CA ARG A 434 17.96 -13.92 8.76
C ARG A 434 18.72 -12.70 9.29
N LYS A 435 19.66 -12.17 8.50
CA LYS A 435 20.41 -10.96 8.85
C LYS A 435 19.64 -9.70 8.45
N TYR A 436 19.10 -9.70 7.23
CA TYR A 436 18.58 -8.50 6.57
C TYR A 436 17.08 -8.26 6.73
N LEU A 437 16.29 -9.27 7.12
CA LEU A 437 14.90 -9.12 7.53
C LEU A 437 14.79 -9.08 9.05
N ALA A 438 13.78 -8.38 9.56
CA ALA A 438 13.47 -8.40 10.99
C ALA A 438 13.12 -9.82 11.43
N GLY A 439 13.71 -10.26 12.54
CA GLY A 439 13.47 -11.57 13.15
C GLY A 439 12.20 -11.61 13.99
N PRO A 440 11.67 -12.81 14.30
CA PRO A 440 10.39 -12.97 14.99
C PRO A 440 10.40 -12.42 16.42
N LEU A 441 9.23 -11.95 16.87
CA LEU A 441 9.00 -11.42 18.20
C LEU A 441 8.68 -12.51 19.22
N GLN A 442 9.30 -12.38 20.38
CA GLN A 442 8.97 -13.16 21.56
C GLN A 442 7.76 -12.56 22.30
N PRO A 443 7.11 -13.30 23.22
CA PRO A 443 5.93 -12.83 23.95
C PRO A 443 6.11 -11.51 24.71
N HIS A 444 7.32 -11.20 25.16
CA HIS A 444 7.65 -9.93 25.83
C HIS A 444 7.93 -8.75 24.87
N GLY A 445 7.75 -8.94 23.56
CA GLY A 445 7.96 -7.92 22.54
C GLY A 445 9.39 -7.77 22.01
N SER A 446 10.42 -8.39 22.62
CA SER A 446 11.76 -8.34 22.04
C SER A 446 11.92 -9.28 20.83
N ALA A 447 12.68 -8.81 19.84
CA ALA A 447 13.00 -9.57 18.64
C ALA A 447 14.07 -10.65 18.92
N ASN A 448 13.81 -11.88 18.47
CA ASN A 448 14.77 -12.98 18.54
C ASN A 448 15.49 -13.17 17.20
N PHE A 449 16.61 -12.46 17.03
CA PHE A 449 17.49 -12.57 15.86
C PHE A 449 18.20 -13.94 15.74
N SER A 450 18.18 -14.77 16.79
CA SER A 450 18.78 -16.11 16.81
C SER A 450 17.82 -17.22 16.40
N ALA A 451 16.54 -16.92 16.20
CA ALA A 451 15.51 -17.90 15.88
C ALA A 451 15.76 -18.53 14.50
N THR A 452 16.19 -19.79 14.51
CA THR A 452 16.41 -20.60 13.30
C THR A 452 15.06 -21.03 12.72
N GLY A 453 14.77 -20.61 11.48
CA GLY A 453 13.63 -21.10 10.69
C GLY A 453 12.57 -20.07 10.29
N SER A 454 12.66 -18.81 10.74
CA SER A 454 11.77 -17.75 10.26
C SER A 454 12.26 -17.17 8.94
N GLU A 455 11.33 -16.96 8.00
CA GLU A 455 11.57 -16.28 6.72
C GLU A 455 11.51 -14.75 6.84
N GLY A 456 11.54 -14.23 8.07
CA GLY A 456 11.40 -12.82 8.42
C GLY A 456 9.96 -12.44 8.80
N ARG A 457 9.80 -11.26 9.41
CA ARG A 457 8.49 -10.72 9.79
C ARG A 457 7.76 -10.14 8.59
N ARG A 458 6.69 -10.79 8.15
CA ARG A 458 5.79 -10.31 7.09
C ARG A 458 4.63 -9.56 7.73
N ILE A 459 4.73 -8.23 7.75
CA ILE A 459 3.76 -7.35 8.41
C ILE A 459 2.93 -6.52 7.41
N ASP A 460 3.32 -6.52 6.14
CA ASP A 460 2.59 -5.90 5.04
C ASP A 460 1.73 -6.97 4.34
N TYR A 461 0.42 -6.73 4.28
CA TYR A 461 -0.55 -7.71 3.77
C TYR A 461 -1.33 -7.18 2.57
N ILE A 462 -1.67 -8.08 1.65
CA ILE A 462 -2.76 -7.91 0.68
C ILE A 462 -3.63 -9.16 0.75
N LEU A 463 -4.81 -9.00 1.35
CA LEU A 463 -5.82 -10.02 1.52
C LEU A 463 -6.92 -9.81 0.48
N TYR A 464 -7.57 -10.89 0.05
CA TYR A 464 -8.67 -10.82 -0.92
C TYR A 464 -9.85 -11.67 -0.49
N ARG A 465 -11.06 -11.22 -0.85
CA ARG A 465 -12.31 -11.94 -0.60
C ARG A 465 -13.02 -12.22 -1.92
N GLN A 466 -13.42 -13.47 -2.12
CA GLN A 466 -14.28 -13.84 -3.23
C GLN A 466 -15.72 -13.43 -2.91
N HIS A 467 -16.38 -12.72 -3.82
CA HIS A 467 -17.81 -12.42 -3.69
C HIS A 467 -18.65 -13.51 -4.36
N SER A 468 -19.69 -13.97 -3.66
CA SER A 468 -20.66 -14.92 -4.20
C SER A 468 -21.90 -14.13 -4.65
N GLY A 469 -22.09 -13.95 -5.95
CA GLY A 469 -23.20 -13.18 -6.53
C GLY A 469 -23.77 -13.83 -7.78
N LEU A 470 -25.00 -13.49 -8.17
CA LEU A 470 -25.79 -14.18 -9.22
C LEU A 470 -25.09 -14.29 -10.59
N GLU A 471 -24.22 -13.34 -10.96
CA GLU A 471 -23.30 -13.45 -12.09
C GLU A 471 -21.87 -13.47 -11.58
N HIS A 472 -21.25 -14.64 -11.62
CA HIS A 472 -20.00 -14.92 -10.94
C HIS A 472 -18.81 -14.46 -11.81
N LEU A 473 -18.21 -13.33 -11.43
CA LEU A 473 -16.82 -13.08 -11.76
C LEU A 473 -15.94 -13.90 -10.82
N LYS A 474 -15.13 -14.77 -11.39
CA LYS A 474 -14.11 -15.51 -10.66
C LYS A 474 -12.84 -14.67 -10.58
N THR A 475 -12.33 -14.49 -9.37
CA THR A 475 -11.12 -13.70 -9.10
C THR A 475 -10.04 -14.64 -8.61
N THR A 476 -8.98 -14.77 -9.39
CA THR A 476 -7.85 -15.64 -9.07
C THR A 476 -6.58 -14.82 -8.92
N VAL A 477 -5.79 -15.13 -7.91
CA VAL A 477 -4.45 -14.57 -7.76
C VAL A 477 -3.53 -15.26 -8.78
N GLU A 478 -3.04 -14.52 -9.77
CA GLU A 478 -2.04 -15.02 -10.72
C GLU A 478 -0.65 -14.99 -10.11
N LYS A 479 -0.32 -13.89 -9.42
CA LYS A 479 1.03 -13.70 -8.87
C LYS A 479 1.04 -12.80 -7.66
N VAL A 480 1.92 -13.12 -6.72
CA VAL A 480 2.29 -12.31 -5.56
C VAL A 480 3.73 -11.83 -5.74
N PHE A 481 3.95 -10.54 -5.51
CA PHE A 481 5.25 -9.91 -5.68
C PHE A 481 5.78 -9.33 -4.37
N PHE A 482 7.09 -9.47 -4.15
CA PHE A 482 7.83 -8.71 -3.14
C PHE A 482 8.86 -7.84 -3.86
N PHE A 483 8.74 -6.52 -3.75
CA PHE A 483 9.58 -5.59 -4.50
C PHE A 483 10.78 -5.12 -3.70
N THR A 484 11.91 -5.04 -4.39
CA THR A 484 13.18 -4.54 -3.84
C THR A 484 13.53 -3.15 -4.39
N GLN A 485 12.66 -2.57 -5.24
CA GLN A 485 12.88 -1.28 -5.90
C GLN A 485 13.13 -0.12 -4.92
N LEU A 486 12.63 -0.25 -3.69
CA LEU A 486 12.76 0.78 -2.65
C LEU A 486 13.92 0.53 -1.68
N ALA A 487 14.90 -0.30 -2.05
CA ALA A 487 16.15 -0.46 -1.29
C ALA A 487 16.71 0.90 -0.85
N THR A 488 17.08 1.04 0.43
CA THR A 488 17.53 2.28 1.09
C THR A 488 16.53 3.44 1.17
N CYS A 489 15.34 3.29 0.56
CA CYS A 489 14.29 4.31 0.52
C CYS A 489 13.12 4.02 1.48
N SER A 490 12.93 2.76 1.87
CA SER A 490 12.00 2.30 2.91
C SER A 490 12.66 1.14 3.65
N ASP A 491 12.30 0.95 4.92
CA ASP A 491 12.59 -0.27 5.69
C ASP A 491 11.52 -1.34 5.46
N HIS A 492 10.53 -1.11 4.60
CA HIS A 492 9.56 -2.11 4.15
C HIS A 492 9.77 -2.52 2.69
N LEU A 493 9.49 -3.79 2.40
CA LEU A 493 9.31 -4.30 1.03
C LEU A 493 7.87 -4.05 0.58
N PRO A 494 7.66 -3.32 -0.53
CA PRO A 494 6.34 -3.26 -1.14
C PRO A 494 5.85 -4.65 -1.56
N VAL A 495 4.55 -4.90 -1.36
CA VAL A 495 3.88 -6.15 -1.75
C VAL A 495 2.95 -5.86 -2.91
N GLY A 496 2.98 -6.72 -3.94
CA GLY A 496 2.09 -6.62 -5.09
C GLY A 496 1.22 -7.84 -5.26
N LEU A 497 0.03 -7.62 -5.83
CA LEU A 497 -0.91 -8.67 -6.18
C LEU A 497 -1.38 -8.47 -7.62
N GLN A 498 -1.23 -9.50 -8.44
CA GLN A 498 -1.81 -9.58 -9.77
C GLN A 498 -3.04 -10.47 -9.74
N LEU A 499 -4.19 -9.87 -10.02
CA LEU A 499 -5.49 -10.54 -10.02
C LEU A 499 -5.97 -10.74 -11.43
N ARG A 500 -6.41 -11.96 -11.76
CA ARG A 500 -7.17 -12.25 -12.97
C ARG A 500 -8.64 -12.37 -12.61
N VAL A 501 -9.46 -11.61 -13.32
CA VAL A 501 -10.91 -11.61 -13.16
C VAL A 501 -11.53 -12.11 -14.45
N SER A 502 -12.26 -13.22 -14.39
CA SER A 502 -12.88 -13.89 -15.54
C SER A 502 -14.35 -14.20 -15.30
N SER A 503 -15.15 -14.25 -16.37
CA SER A 503 -16.50 -14.82 -16.34
C SER A 503 -16.40 -16.34 -16.13
N GLU A 504 -17.26 -16.94 -15.30
CA GLU A 504 -17.30 -18.40 -15.13
C GLU A 504 -17.81 -19.14 -16.38
N VAL A 505 -18.57 -18.47 -17.24
CA VAL A 505 -18.90 -18.98 -18.58
C VAL A 505 -17.71 -18.69 -19.48
N GLU A 506 -16.78 -19.65 -19.59
CA GLU A 506 -15.81 -19.62 -20.69
C GLU A 506 -16.58 -19.75 -22.01
N PRO A 507 -16.27 -18.94 -23.04
CA PRO A 507 -16.82 -19.19 -24.36
C PRO A 507 -16.34 -20.56 -24.80
N GLU A 508 -17.26 -21.47 -25.13
CA GLU A 508 -16.88 -22.72 -25.80
C GLU A 508 -15.98 -22.35 -26.99
N GLU A 509 -14.76 -22.89 -27.00
CA GLU A 509 -13.97 -22.92 -28.21
C GLU A 509 -14.81 -23.64 -29.26
N SER A 510 -15.38 -22.87 -30.18
CA SER A 510 -16.04 -23.42 -31.36
C SER A 510 -15.06 -24.39 -32.02
N PRO A 511 -15.36 -25.70 -32.12
CA PRO A 511 -14.46 -26.64 -32.74
C PRO A 511 -14.23 -26.19 -34.18
N GLY A 512 -12.95 -26.11 -34.54
CA GLY A 512 -12.46 -25.46 -35.75
C GLY A 512 -13.32 -25.75 -36.96
N SER A 513 -13.64 -24.68 -37.70
CA SER A 513 -14.14 -24.77 -39.06
C SER A 513 -13.13 -25.56 -39.88
N ILE A 514 -13.40 -26.86 -40.03
CA ILE A 514 -12.78 -27.69 -41.04
C ILE A 514 -13.17 -27.07 -42.38
N SER A 515 -12.19 -26.45 -43.03
CA SER A 515 -12.27 -25.99 -44.40
C SER A 515 -12.54 -27.22 -45.29
N MET A 516 -13.81 -27.50 -45.59
CA MET A 516 -14.13 -28.36 -46.71
C MET A 516 -13.97 -27.54 -47.98
N GLU A 517 -12.94 -27.86 -48.75
CA GLU A 517 -12.79 -27.45 -50.14
C GLU A 517 -14.05 -27.87 -50.92
N ALA A 518 -14.75 -26.90 -51.50
CA ALA A 518 -15.85 -27.16 -52.41
C ALA A 518 -15.30 -27.57 -53.79
N PRO A 519 -15.75 -28.68 -54.39
CA PRO A 519 -15.39 -29.01 -55.75
C PRO A 519 -16.16 -28.10 -56.71
N THR A 520 -15.42 -27.43 -57.58
CA THR A 520 -15.93 -26.71 -58.76
C THR A 520 -16.66 -27.68 -59.68
N ALA A 521 -17.96 -27.45 -59.88
CA ALA A 521 -18.72 -27.99 -61.00
C ALA A 521 -19.55 -26.87 -61.64
N THR A 522 -19.15 -26.54 -62.86
CA THR A 522 -19.89 -25.70 -63.82
C THR A 522 -21.18 -26.39 -64.26
N CYS A 523 -22.30 -25.67 -64.26
CA CYS A 523 -23.33 -25.81 -65.30
C CYS A 523 -24.28 -24.59 -65.32
N SER A 524 -24.77 -24.32 -66.51
CA SER A 524 -25.30 -23.08 -67.07
C SER A 524 -26.84 -22.98 -67.15
N TRP A 525 -27.33 -21.73 -67.35
CA TRP A 525 -28.65 -21.31 -67.92
C TRP A 525 -29.90 -21.59 -67.03
N THR A 526 -30.94 -20.74 -66.85
CA THR A 526 -31.58 -19.64 -67.62
C THR A 526 -32.60 -18.88 -66.72
N ASP A 527 -32.70 -17.56 -66.90
CA ASP A 527 -33.86 -16.64 -66.97
C ASP A 527 -35.11 -16.66 -66.03
N GLU A 528 -35.30 -15.49 -65.36
CA GLU A 528 -36.50 -14.60 -65.32
C GLU A 528 -37.73 -14.89 -64.37
N PRO A 529 -38.57 -13.87 -64.01
CA PRO A 529 -38.86 -13.49 -62.62
C PRO A 529 -40.37 -13.35 -62.24
N GLY A 530 -40.66 -13.00 -60.97
CA GLY A 530 -41.98 -12.51 -60.49
C GLY A 530 -41.98 -12.28 -58.96
N MET A 531 -42.01 -11.07 -58.39
CA MET A 531 -43.07 -10.05 -58.30
C MET A 531 -44.12 -10.35 -57.19
N GLY A 532 -44.27 -9.42 -56.22
CA GLY A 532 -45.47 -9.26 -55.37
C GLY A 532 -45.25 -9.40 -53.84
N SER A 533 -44.97 -8.33 -53.08
CA SER A 533 -45.92 -7.36 -52.46
C SER A 533 -46.40 -7.72 -51.03
N CYS A 534 -46.02 -6.88 -50.06
CA CYS A 534 -46.67 -6.72 -48.74
C CYS A 534 -48.04 -6.02 -48.89
N PRO A 535 -48.94 -6.06 -47.88
CA PRO A 535 -48.95 -4.99 -46.86
C PRO A 535 -49.41 -5.41 -45.43
N GLY A 536 -49.05 -4.61 -44.40
CA GLY A 536 -49.75 -4.55 -43.10
C GLY A 536 -50.94 -3.57 -43.15
N PRO A 537 -51.41 -2.92 -42.06
CA PRO A 537 -51.18 -3.11 -40.60
C PRO A 537 -52.45 -2.89 -39.71
N LEU A 538 -52.26 -2.83 -38.36
CA LEU A 538 -53.08 -2.12 -37.31
C LEU A 538 -54.18 -2.92 -36.51
N PRO A 539 -54.72 -2.42 -35.36
CA PRO A 539 -54.26 -2.78 -34.00
C PRO A 539 -55.43 -3.09 -33.02
N GLY A 540 -55.15 -3.37 -31.74
CA GLY A 540 -56.23 -3.54 -30.74
C GLY A 540 -55.76 -3.49 -29.29
N ALA A 541 -56.25 -2.48 -28.57
CA ALA A 541 -56.03 -2.20 -27.15
C ALA A 541 -56.76 -3.17 -26.21
N GLY A 542 -56.33 -3.23 -24.94
CA GLY A 542 -57.13 -3.85 -23.87
C GLY A 542 -56.39 -3.98 -22.55
N ALA A 543 -56.32 -2.90 -21.77
CA ALA A 543 -56.00 -2.95 -20.35
C ALA A 543 -57.25 -3.36 -19.55
N ARG A 544 -57.10 -4.27 -18.58
CA ARG A 544 -58.01 -4.36 -17.42
C ARG A 544 -57.32 -4.96 -16.20
N GLU A 545 -57.60 -4.30 -15.08
CA GLU A 545 -57.18 -4.54 -13.71
C GLU A 545 -57.53 -5.93 -13.18
N SER A 546 -56.76 -6.42 -12.20
CA SER A 546 -57.36 -6.99 -10.99
C SER A 546 -56.43 -6.89 -9.79
N ARG A 547 -57.07 -6.75 -8.64
CA ARG A 547 -56.60 -6.30 -7.32
C ARG A 547 -57.00 -7.38 -6.33
N ALA A 548 -56.10 -7.86 -5.49
CA ALA A 548 -56.37 -8.48 -4.17
C ALA A 548 -55.02 -8.55 -3.43
N ARG A 549 -54.78 -7.80 -2.34
CA ARG A 549 -55.21 -8.05 -0.96
C ARG A 549 -54.94 -9.48 -0.51
N ASP A 550 -53.97 -9.66 0.39
CA ASP A 550 -54.28 -10.04 1.77
C ASP A 550 -53.14 -9.66 2.72
N ALA A 551 -53.55 -9.20 3.89
CA ALA A 551 -52.74 -8.83 5.04
C ALA A 551 -53.24 -9.65 6.23
N VAL A 552 -52.35 -10.30 6.99
CA VAL A 552 -52.64 -10.79 8.34
C VAL A 552 -51.37 -10.67 9.21
N THR A 553 -51.41 -9.66 10.08
CA THR A 553 -51.00 -9.58 11.52
C THR A 553 -50.71 -10.91 12.25
N ALA A 554 -49.93 -11.06 13.32
CA ALA A 554 -49.38 -10.18 14.37
C ALA A 554 -48.45 -11.00 15.30
N GLN A 555 -47.91 -10.31 16.33
CA GLN A 555 -47.29 -10.79 17.59
C GLN A 555 -45.79 -11.13 17.48
N GLY A 556 -44.83 -10.51 18.20
CA GLY A 556 -44.88 -9.70 19.40
C GLY A 556 -44.40 -10.51 20.61
N TRP A 557 -43.10 -10.55 20.89
CA TRP A 557 -42.54 -11.07 22.15
C TRP A 557 -41.44 -10.15 22.68
N GLN A 558 -41.71 -9.55 23.84
CA GLN A 558 -40.76 -8.90 24.73
C GLN A 558 -40.12 -9.96 25.63
N GLY A 559 -38.84 -9.81 25.94
CA GLY A 559 -38.13 -10.55 26.99
C GLY A 559 -36.85 -9.83 27.39
N SER A 560 -36.86 -9.26 28.59
CA SER A 560 -35.75 -8.54 29.23
C SER A 560 -34.89 -9.49 30.11
N PRO A 561 -33.82 -9.04 30.81
CA PRO A 561 -32.50 -9.68 30.77
C PRO A 561 -32.13 -10.47 32.03
N SER A 562 -31.15 -11.37 31.90
CA SER A 562 -30.55 -12.11 33.03
C SER A 562 -29.13 -11.62 33.32
N LYS A 563 -28.97 -11.03 34.51
CA LYS A 563 -27.71 -10.75 35.21
C LYS A 563 -26.98 -12.05 35.62
N LEU A 564 -25.65 -12.03 35.61
CA LEU A 564 -24.74 -12.83 36.44
C LEU A 564 -23.40 -12.06 36.52
N GLN A 565 -23.17 -11.23 37.55
CA GLN A 565 -22.37 -11.54 38.77
C GLN A 565 -21.06 -12.27 38.43
N VAL A 566 -19.93 -11.55 38.31
CA VAL A 566 -19.00 -11.14 39.40
C VAL A 566 -18.70 -12.28 40.36
N LEU A 567 -17.51 -12.85 40.23
CA LEU A 567 -16.88 -13.68 41.26
C LEU A 567 -15.41 -13.27 41.35
N GLU A 568 -15.16 -12.36 42.29
CA GLU A 568 -13.85 -12.09 42.86
C GLU A 568 -13.33 -13.36 43.55
N ARG A 569 -12.09 -13.74 43.28
CA ARG A 569 -11.26 -14.53 44.22
C ARG A 569 -9.82 -14.08 44.15
N SER A 570 -9.43 -13.30 45.15
CA SER A 570 -8.05 -13.21 45.65
C SER A 570 -7.66 -14.53 46.33
N PRO A 571 -6.36 -14.85 46.41
CA PRO A 571 -5.79 -14.98 47.75
C PRO A 571 -4.43 -14.30 47.92
N THR A 572 -4.22 -13.90 49.18
CA THR A 572 -3.09 -13.22 49.83
C THR A 572 -1.83 -14.10 49.99
N PRO A 573 -0.69 -13.54 50.47
CA PRO A 573 0.67 -13.93 50.09
C PRO A 573 1.32 -14.95 51.04
N GLY A 574 2.31 -15.68 50.53
CA GLY A 574 3.21 -16.53 51.29
C GLY A 574 4.66 -16.08 51.13
N SER A 575 5.26 -15.63 52.22
CA SER A 575 6.68 -15.33 52.41
C SER A 575 7.51 -16.62 52.53
N ALA A 576 8.70 -16.64 51.92
CA ALA A 576 9.83 -17.43 52.39
C ALA A 576 11.15 -16.79 51.95
N GLU A 577 11.96 -16.45 52.96
CA GLU A 577 13.36 -16.04 52.87
C GLU A 577 14.27 -17.18 52.42
N GLY A 578 15.46 -16.82 51.91
CA GLY A 578 16.68 -17.60 52.14
C GLY A 578 17.50 -17.92 50.89
N GLY A 579 18.75 -17.42 50.87
CA GLY A 579 19.80 -18.02 50.03
C GLY A 579 20.71 -17.03 49.30
N ARG A 580 21.58 -16.32 50.04
CA ARG A 580 22.82 -15.77 49.49
C ARG A 580 23.79 -16.91 49.23
N GLU A 581 24.37 -16.99 48.04
CA GLU A 581 25.67 -17.65 47.86
C GLU A 581 26.57 -16.80 46.96
N LEU A 582 27.65 -16.31 47.58
CA LEU A 582 28.80 -15.72 46.92
C LEU A 582 29.64 -16.85 46.32
N VAL A 583 30.04 -16.72 45.06
CA VAL A 583 31.27 -17.35 44.58
C VAL A 583 32.16 -16.28 43.97
N ARG A 584 33.38 -16.22 44.51
CA ARG A 584 34.52 -15.37 44.17
C ARG A 584 35.52 -16.25 43.43
N GLY A 585 36.16 -15.73 42.38
CA GLY A 585 37.30 -16.34 41.68
C GLY A 585 37.48 -15.70 40.31
N ASP A 586 38.12 -14.54 40.19
CA ASP A 586 39.57 -14.23 40.16
C ASP A 586 40.17 -14.26 38.73
N ARG A 587 41.17 -13.39 38.55
CA ARG A 587 41.54 -12.60 37.37
C ARG A 587 42.30 -13.34 36.27
N ARG A 588 42.19 -12.80 35.04
CA ARG A 588 43.24 -12.36 34.08
C ARG A 588 42.47 -11.92 32.82
N GLY A 589 42.48 -10.67 32.39
CA GLY A 589 43.65 -9.90 31.96
C GLY A 589 43.80 -10.11 30.44
N ASP A 590 43.12 -9.29 29.64
CA ASP A 590 43.59 -8.74 28.37
C ASP A 590 42.54 -7.76 27.82
N SER A 591 42.90 -6.48 27.84
CA SER A 591 42.15 -5.36 27.30
C SER A 591 42.88 -4.85 26.06
N GLU A 592 42.21 -4.78 24.91
CA GLU A 592 42.39 -3.64 24.00
C GLU A 592 41.24 -3.52 22.98
N PHE A 593 40.34 -2.59 23.32
CA PHE A 593 39.57 -1.67 22.47
C PHE A 593 38.89 -2.20 21.20
N SER A 594 37.69 -2.76 21.38
CA SER A 594 36.63 -2.67 20.37
C SER A 594 35.70 -1.51 20.76
N ALA A 595 35.58 -0.52 19.89
CA ALA A 595 34.65 0.59 20.08
C ALA A 595 33.21 0.05 20.07
N GLN A 596 32.60 -0.06 21.25
CA GLN A 596 31.18 -0.35 21.40
C GLN A 596 30.37 0.77 20.73
N VAL A 597 29.82 0.45 19.56
CA VAL A 597 28.65 1.14 19.03
C VAL A 597 27.52 0.92 20.04
N PRO A 598 26.85 1.96 20.55
CA PRO A 598 25.72 1.75 21.46
C PRO A 598 24.65 0.97 20.70
N GLY A 599 24.18 -0.13 21.30
CA GLY A 599 22.99 -0.84 20.85
C GLY A 599 21.77 0.10 20.83
N PRO A 600 20.65 -0.32 20.23
CA PRO A 600 19.47 0.52 20.12
C PRO A 600 19.10 1.00 21.52
N LEU A 601 19.22 2.31 21.73
CA LEU A 601 18.62 2.94 22.89
C LEU A 601 17.17 2.52 22.89
N ASP A 602 16.71 1.95 24.01
CA ASP A 602 15.30 1.81 24.28
C ASP A 602 14.59 3.13 23.94
N ARG A 603 13.29 3.06 23.73
CA ARG A 603 12.44 4.20 23.38
C ARG A 603 11.98 5.09 24.60
N PRO A 604 12.66 5.31 25.74
CA PRO A 604 12.11 6.15 26.80
C PRO A 604 12.53 7.63 26.69
N LEU A 605 13.33 8.05 25.70
CA LEU A 605 13.70 9.48 25.61
C LEU A 605 12.50 10.37 25.21
N LEU A 606 11.47 9.80 24.57
CA LEU A 606 10.23 10.49 24.25
C LEU A 606 9.23 10.51 25.41
N SER A 607 9.26 9.53 26.33
CA SER A 607 8.45 9.58 27.56
C SER A 607 8.94 10.65 28.53
N ALA A 608 10.25 10.93 28.54
CA ALA A 608 10.84 12.00 29.32
C ALA A 608 10.46 13.41 28.82
N LEU A 609 10.25 13.60 27.51
CA LEU A 609 9.82 14.88 26.92
C LEU A 609 8.31 15.13 27.07
N LEU A 610 7.51 14.10 27.36
CA LEU A 610 6.04 14.18 27.45
C LEU A 610 5.49 14.10 28.88
N GLY A 611 6.35 14.19 29.90
CA GLY A 611 5.93 14.41 31.28
C GLY A 611 4.99 13.34 31.83
N ARG A 612 5.52 12.14 32.09
CA ARG A 612 4.89 11.20 33.04
C ARG A 612 5.91 10.74 34.07
N THR A 613 5.58 11.00 35.33
CA THR A 613 6.22 10.45 36.52
C THR A 613 5.95 8.96 36.63
N ALA A 614 7.04 8.19 36.81
CA ALA A 614 7.18 6.83 37.37
C ALA A 614 6.22 5.73 36.89
#